data_AF-A0A5B6Z4D9-F1
#
_entry.id   AF-A0A5B6Z4D9-F1
#
_cell.length_a   1.000
_cell.length_b   1.000
_cell.length_c   1.000
_cell.angle_alpha   90.00
_cell.angle_beta   90.00
_cell.angle_gamma   90.00
#
_symmetry.space_group_name_H-M   'P 1'
#
loop_
_entity.id
_entity.type
_entity.pdbx_description
1 polymer ?
#
loop_
_entity_poly.entity_id
_entity_poly.type
_entity_poly.pdbx_seq_one_letter_code
_entity_poly.pdbx_strand_id
1 'polypeptide(L)'
;NGYLSELAAATFVCRGGVQRVHLLDGTISGVLLLELFQRDGVGTMVASDLYEGTRMAVVTDIPGIKQIIQPLEESGTLIRRTDEELLKALDSFIVVEREGHIIACAALFPFLKEKCGEVAAIAVSSECRGQGQGD
;
A
#
# COMPACT_ATOMS: atom_id res chain seq x y z
N ASN A 1 2.29 -2.01 -31.13
CA ASN A 1 1.91 -0.58 -31.15
C ASN A 1 0.40 -0.32 -31.16
N GLY A 2 -0.45 -1.26 -30.70
CA GLY A 2 -1.93 -1.06 -30.69
C GLY A 2 -2.48 -0.38 -29.43
N TYR A 3 -1.89 -0.63 -28.25
CA TYR A 3 -2.51 -0.31 -26.95
C TYR A 3 -2.55 1.17 -26.51
N LEU A 4 -2.02 2.09 -27.32
CA LEU A 4 -1.96 3.51 -26.93
C LEU A 4 -3.35 4.16 -26.94
N SER A 5 -4.24 3.73 -27.84
CA SER A 5 -5.61 4.22 -27.92
C SER A 5 -6.44 3.84 -26.69
N GLU A 6 -6.33 2.59 -26.26
CA GLU A 6 -7.06 2.00 -25.14
C GLU A 6 -6.59 2.64 -23.84
N LEU A 7 -5.29 2.81 -23.66
CA LEU A 7 -4.73 3.48 -22.48
C LEU A 7 -5.11 4.96 -22.43
N ALA A 8 -5.08 5.65 -23.57
CA ALA A 8 -5.51 7.05 -23.67
C ALA A 8 -7.00 7.20 -23.35
N ALA A 9 -7.85 6.32 -23.89
CA ALA A 9 -9.28 6.29 -23.61
C ALA A 9 -9.57 6.00 -22.13
N ALA A 10 -8.90 5.01 -21.54
CA ALA A 10 -9.00 4.67 -20.13
C ALA A 10 -8.63 5.87 -19.24
N THR A 11 -7.52 6.55 -19.56
CA THR A 11 -7.10 7.76 -18.84
C THR A 11 -8.12 8.90 -18.98
N PHE A 12 -8.66 9.10 -20.19
CA PHE A 12 -9.64 10.14 -20.47
C PHE A 12 -10.93 9.95 -19.65
N VAL A 13 -11.50 8.75 -19.64
CA VAL A 13 -12.74 8.49 -18.88
C VAL A 13 -12.51 8.51 -17.37
N CYS A 14 -11.33 8.07 -16.90
CA CYS A 14 -10.96 8.20 -15.48
C CYS A 14 -10.91 9.66 -15.04
N ARG A 15 -10.31 10.55 -15.85
CA ARG A 15 -10.36 12.01 -15.61
C ARG A 15 -11.77 12.59 -15.67
N GLY A 16 -12.69 11.94 -16.39
CA GLY A 16 -14.11 12.28 -16.47
C GLY A 16 -14.95 11.80 -15.28
N GLY A 17 -14.37 11.11 -14.29
CA GLY A 17 -15.04 10.67 -13.06
C GLY A 17 -15.32 9.17 -12.97
N VAL A 18 -14.90 8.37 -13.96
CA VAL A 18 -14.90 6.90 -13.83
C VAL A 18 -13.83 6.51 -12.83
N GLN A 19 -14.18 5.75 -11.78
CA GLN A 19 -13.20 5.43 -10.74
C GLN A 19 -12.05 4.57 -11.25
N ARG A 20 -12.36 3.49 -11.97
CA ARG A 20 -11.38 2.51 -12.45
C ARG A 20 -11.76 1.96 -13.82
N VAL A 21 -10.76 1.71 -14.65
CA VAL A 21 -10.88 1.06 -15.96
C VAL A 21 -9.89 -0.11 -16.01
N HIS A 22 -10.37 -1.27 -16.42
CA HIS A 22 -9.57 -2.49 -16.54
C HIS A 22 -9.44 -2.88 -18.02
N LEU A 23 -8.21 -3.04 -18.50
CA LEU A 23 -7.88 -3.51 -19.85
C LEU A 23 -7.49 -4.99 -19.75
N LEU A 24 -8.28 -5.85 -20.38
CA LEU A 24 -8.19 -7.30 -20.27
C LEU A 24 -7.92 -7.96 -21.62
N ASP A 25 -7.12 -9.02 -21.62
CA ASP A 25 -7.02 -9.93 -22.76
C ASP A 25 -8.19 -10.91 -22.74
N GLY A 26 -9.18 -10.65 -23.59
CA GLY A 26 -10.39 -11.47 -23.73
C GLY A 26 -10.14 -12.91 -24.21
N THR A 27 -8.92 -13.25 -24.62
CA THR A 27 -8.55 -14.63 -25.00
C THR A 27 -8.19 -15.50 -23.80
N ILE A 28 -7.96 -14.88 -22.63
CA ILE A 28 -7.69 -15.60 -21.39
C ILE A 28 -9.01 -16.10 -20.79
N SER A 29 -9.11 -17.42 -20.61
CA SER A 29 -10.30 -18.03 -20.00
C SER A 29 -10.50 -17.54 -18.57
N GLY A 30 -11.70 -17.03 -18.28
CA GLY A 30 -12.04 -16.52 -16.95
C GLY A 30 -11.39 -15.17 -16.59
N VAL A 31 -10.84 -14.42 -17.56
CA VAL A 31 -10.09 -13.17 -17.32
C VAL A 31 -10.84 -12.16 -16.43
N LEU A 32 -12.17 -12.06 -16.56
CA LEU A 32 -12.99 -11.19 -15.72
C LEU A 32 -12.95 -11.60 -14.24
N LEU A 33 -13.00 -12.90 -13.95
CA LEU A 33 -12.97 -13.40 -12.58
C LEU A 33 -11.56 -13.28 -12.00
N LEU A 34 -10.54 -13.56 -12.82
CA LEU A 34 -9.14 -13.38 -12.43
C LEU A 34 -8.83 -11.93 -12.09
N GLU A 35 -9.33 -10.97 -12.86
CA GLU A 35 -9.15 -9.55 -12.58
C GLU A 35 -9.88 -9.08 -11.33
N LEU A 36 -11.17 -9.43 -11.20
CA LEU A 36 -12.03 -8.84 -10.17
C LEU A 36 -11.88 -9.49 -8.78
N PHE A 37 -11.36 -10.72 -8.72
CA PHE A 37 -11.30 -11.50 -7.47
C PHE A 37 -9.88 -11.93 -7.08
N GLN A 38 -8.85 -11.41 -7.73
CA GLN A 38 -7.46 -11.54 -7.28
C GLN A 38 -6.93 -10.16 -6.90
N ARG A 39 -6.13 -10.10 -5.84
CA ARG A 39 -5.57 -8.84 -5.32
C ARG A 39 -4.72 -8.10 -6.36
N ASP A 40 -3.97 -8.83 -7.18
CA ASP A 40 -3.10 -8.25 -8.21
C ASP A 40 -3.72 -8.22 -9.61
N GLY A 41 -4.85 -8.90 -9.82
CA GLY A 41 -5.47 -9.05 -11.13
C GLY A 41 -4.54 -9.73 -12.16
N VAL A 42 -4.97 -9.73 -13.42
CA VAL A 42 -4.20 -10.26 -14.57
C VAL A 42 -4.14 -9.27 -15.74
N GLY A 43 -4.88 -8.17 -15.66
CA GLY A 43 -4.96 -7.12 -16.66
C GLY A 43 -4.14 -5.89 -16.32
N THR A 44 -4.49 -4.78 -16.98
CA THR A 44 -3.96 -3.45 -16.66
C THR A 44 -5.08 -2.57 -16.15
N MET A 45 -4.93 -2.06 -14.94
CA MET A 45 -5.88 -1.12 -14.35
C MET A 45 -5.38 0.32 -14.46
N VAL A 46 -6.26 1.21 -14.88
CA VAL A 46 -6.10 2.66 -14.80
C VAL A 46 -7.10 3.17 -13.77
N ALA A 47 -6.60 3.75 -12.68
CA ALA A 47 -7.41 4.26 -11.58
C ALA A 47 -7.35 5.79 -11.51
N SER A 48 -8.47 6.41 -11.16
CA SER A 48 -8.57 7.85 -10.85
C SER A 48 -8.42 8.12 -9.34
N ASP A 49 -8.62 7.09 -8.51
CA ASP A 49 -8.44 7.09 -7.07
C ASP A 49 -7.03 6.60 -6.68
N LEU A 50 -6.66 6.84 -5.41
CA LEU A 50 -5.41 6.35 -4.84
C LEU A 50 -5.52 4.81 -4.71
N TYR A 51 -5.13 4.09 -5.76
CA TYR A 51 -5.10 2.63 -5.76
C TYR A 51 -4.14 2.11 -4.68
N GLU A 52 -2.98 2.76 -4.60
CA GLU A 52 -1.96 2.59 -3.57
C GLU A 52 -1.44 3.99 -3.21
N GLY A 53 -1.27 4.28 -1.92
CA GLY A 53 -0.55 5.49 -1.57
C GLY A 53 -0.23 5.68 -0.10
N THR A 54 0.65 6.66 0.11
CA THR A 54 1.28 6.93 1.38
C THR A 54 0.53 8.03 2.13
N ARG A 55 0.20 7.79 3.39
CA ARG A 55 -0.46 8.77 4.27
C ARG A 55 -0.04 8.59 5.73
N MET A 56 -0.35 9.58 6.55
CA MET A 56 -0.24 9.44 8.02
C MET A 56 -1.18 8.35 8.51
N ALA A 57 -0.72 7.59 9.51
CA ALA A 57 -1.53 6.58 10.17
C ALA A 57 -2.65 7.21 11.01
N VAL A 58 -3.78 6.53 11.10
CA VAL A 58 -4.91 6.85 11.98
C VAL A 58 -5.19 5.68 12.91
N VAL A 59 -5.99 5.91 13.96
CA VAL A 59 -6.21 4.91 15.03
C VAL A 59 -6.78 3.60 14.48
N THR A 60 -7.58 3.66 13.42
CA THR A 60 -8.15 2.49 12.76
C THR A 60 -7.12 1.62 12.01
N ASP A 61 -5.92 2.13 11.76
CA ASP A 61 -4.85 1.40 11.06
C ASP A 61 -4.03 0.49 11.98
N ILE A 62 -4.13 0.68 13.31
CA ILE A 62 -3.36 -0.08 14.32
C ILE A 62 -3.41 -1.59 14.08
N PRO A 63 -4.57 -2.23 13.84
CA PRO A 63 -4.61 -3.66 13.55
C PRO A 63 -3.81 -4.06 12.30
N GLY A 64 -3.88 -3.24 11.24
CA GLY A 64 -3.13 -3.47 9.99
C GLY A 64 -1.62 -3.31 10.18
N ILE A 65 -1.20 -2.28 10.92
CA ILE A 65 0.21 -2.07 11.29
C ILE A 65 0.72 -3.28 12.09
N LYS A 66 -0.03 -3.71 13.13
CA LYS A 66 0.32 -4.88 13.95
C LYS A 66 0.48 -6.15 13.12
N GLN A 67 -0.42 -6.39 12.17
CA GLN A 67 -0.36 -7.56 11.30
C GLN A 67 0.95 -7.62 10.50
N ILE A 68 1.51 -6.47 10.11
CA ILE A 68 2.75 -6.41 9.34
C ILE A 68 3.99 -6.52 10.24
N ILE A 69 4.00 -5.85 11.40
CA ILE A 69 5.18 -5.80 12.27
C ILE A 69 5.34 -7.05 13.14
N GLN A 70 4.25 -7.70 13.57
CA GLN A 70 4.30 -8.80 14.54
C GLN A 70 5.21 -9.96 14.09
N PRO A 71 5.16 -10.45 12.83
CA PRO A 71 6.09 -11.49 12.36
C PRO A 71 7.57 -11.08 12.46
N LEU A 72 7.86 -9.78 12.30
CA LEU A 72 9.22 -9.24 12.39
C LEU A 72 9.65 -9.03 13.85
N GLU A 73 8.70 -8.76 14.75
CA GLU A 73 8.96 -8.73 16.19
C GLU A 73 9.26 -10.13 16.72
N GLU A 74 8.50 -11.13 16.28
CA GLU A 74 8.69 -12.54 16.64
C GLU A 74 10.01 -13.11 16.12
N SER A 75 10.47 -12.67 14.94
CA SER A 75 11.79 -13.03 14.40
C SER A 75 12.96 -12.26 15.02
N GLY A 76 12.68 -11.26 15.87
CA GLY A 76 13.69 -10.37 16.45
C GLY A 76 14.27 -9.34 15.48
N THR A 77 13.67 -9.17 14.30
CA THR A 77 14.05 -8.15 13.32
C THR A 77 13.58 -6.76 13.74
N LEU A 78 12.39 -6.67 14.33
CA LEU A 78 11.88 -5.45 14.94
C LEU A 78 11.82 -5.59 16.46
N ILE A 79 12.01 -4.47 17.16
CA ILE A 79 11.76 -4.38 18.60
C ILE A 79 10.25 -4.44 18.84
N ARG A 80 9.85 -5.26 19.82
CA ARG A 80 8.44 -5.44 20.16
C ARG A 80 7.81 -4.18 20.75
N ARG A 81 6.59 -3.86 20.31
CA ARG A 81 5.78 -2.75 20.83
C ARG A 81 4.48 -3.24 21.43
N THR A 82 4.09 -2.64 22.54
CA THR A 82 2.76 -2.79 23.13
C THR A 82 1.73 -1.92 22.38
N ASP A 83 0.45 -2.22 22.56
CA ASP A 83 -0.63 -1.43 21.96
C ASP A 83 -0.61 0.03 22.44
N GLU A 84 -0.23 0.26 23.70
CA GLU A 84 -0.08 1.62 24.25
C GLU A 84 1.09 2.37 23.62
N GLU A 85 2.24 1.72 23.42
CA GLU A 85 3.41 2.33 22.76
C GLU A 85 3.10 2.67 21.32
N LEU A 86 2.42 1.78 20.60
CA LEU A 86 2.01 2.01 19.23
C LEU A 86 1.01 3.16 19.13
N LEU A 87 0.03 3.22 20.03
CA LEU A 87 -0.95 4.30 20.07
C LEU A 87 -0.29 5.67 20.37
N LYS A 88 0.67 5.71 21.30
CA LYS A 88 1.42 6.94 21.62
C LYS A 88 2.31 7.40 20.47
N ALA A 89 2.87 6.47 19.71
CA ALA A 89 3.76 6.76 18.59
C ALA A 89 3.03 6.98 17.26
N LEU A 90 1.70 6.80 17.22
CA LEU A 90 0.93 6.75 15.97
C LEU A 90 1.09 8.00 15.09
N ASP A 91 1.22 9.18 15.71
CA ASP A 91 1.43 10.44 14.99
C ASP A 91 2.78 10.50 14.24
N SER A 92 3.72 9.61 14.58
CA SER A 92 4.98 9.41 13.85
C SER A 92 4.88 8.36 12.75
N PHE A 93 3.80 7.57 12.70
CA PHE A 93 3.63 6.50 11.72
C PHE A 93 3.09 7.02 10.40
N ILE A 94 3.71 6.51 9.34
CA ILE A 94 3.31 6.65 7.96
C ILE A 94 2.98 5.25 7.47
N VAL A 95 1.88 5.12 6.74
CA VAL A 95 1.42 3.86 6.16
C VAL A 95 1.28 3.98 4.67
N VAL A 96 1.48 2.85 3.99
CA VAL A 96 1.04 2.66 2.60
C VAL A 96 -0.24 1.86 2.65
N GLU A 97 -1.31 2.43 2.10
CA GLU A 97 -2.62 1.80 1.99
C GLU A 97 -2.88 1.39 0.54
N ARG A 98 -3.39 0.18 0.35
CA ARG A 98 -3.94 -0.31 -0.92
C ARG A 98 -5.30 -0.93 -0.66
N GLU A 99 -6.33 -0.36 -1.27
CA GLU A 99 -7.74 -0.78 -1.11
C GLU A 99 -8.19 -0.98 0.34
N GLY A 100 -7.96 0.01 1.21
CA GLY A 100 -8.35 -0.08 2.63
C GLY A 100 -7.43 -0.96 3.49
N HIS A 101 -6.45 -1.63 2.90
CA HIS A 101 -5.51 -2.49 3.61
C HIS A 101 -4.16 -1.81 3.74
N ILE A 102 -3.61 -1.83 4.95
CA ILE A 102 -2.23 -1.39 5.17
C ILE A 102 -1.31 -2.47 4.58
N ILE A 103 -0.41 -2.07 3.68
CA ILE A 103 0.56 -2.96 3.03
C ILE A 103 2.01 -2.66 3.42
N ALA A 104 2.28 -1.47 3.94
CA ALA A 104 3.57 -1.12 4.52
C ALA A 104 3.41 -0.06 5.62
N CYS A 105 4.38 0.02 6.52
CA CYS A 105 4.47 1.06 7.52
C CYS A 105 5.92 1.46 7.80
N ALA A 106 6.11 2.68 8.27
CA ALA A 106 7.34 3.18 8.88
C ALA A 106 7.00 4.27 9.90
N ALA A 107 7.87 4.51 10.87
CA ALA A 107 7.75 5.60 11.83
C ALA A 107 8.96 6.55 11.71
N LEU A 108 8.71 7.86 11.77
CA LEU A 108 9.74 8.89 11.78
C LEU A 108 9.72 9.66 13.09
N PHE A 109 10.81 9.55 13.86
CA PHE A 109 11.00 10.26 15.12
C PHE A 109 12.01 11.39 14.95
N PRO A 110 11.60 12.67 15.01
CA PRO A 110 12.50 13.79 14.79
C PRO A 110 13.34 14.14 16.04
N PHE A 111 14.64 14.38 15.84
CA PHE A 111 15.57 14.95 16.83
C PHE A 111 15.96 16.37 16.41
N LEU A 112 15.12 17.33 16.79
CA LEU A 112 15.17 18.69 16.23
C LEU A 112 16.46 19.45 16.57
N LYS A 113 17.08 19.21 17.74
CA LYS A 113 18.32 19.91 18.13
C LYS A 113 19.51 19.38 17.35
N GLU A 114 19.54 18.08 17.14
CA GLU A 114 20.58 17.32 16.47
C GLU A 114 20.45 17.39 14.94
N LYS A 115 19.35 17.96 14.43
CA LYS A 115 19.01 18.06 13.00
C LYS A 115 19.04 16.70 12.30
N CYS A 116 18.54 15.68 12.99
CA CYS A 116 18.39 14.33 12.44
C CYS A 116 17.03 13.74 12.82
N GLY A 117 16.77 12.53 12.35
CA GLY A 117 15.59 11.77 12.72
C GLY A 117 15.91 10.28 12.68
N GLU A 118 15.18 9.50 13.46
CA GLU A 118 15.22 8.05 13.41
C GLU A 118 14.05 7.54 12.56
N VAL A 119 14.37 6.71 11.57
CA VAL A 119 13.38 5.89 10.89
C VAL A 119 13.33 4.54 11.61
N ALA A 120 12.15 4.17 12.09
CA ALA A 120 11.92 2.96 12.86
C ALA A 120 10.70 2.21 12.33
N ALA A 121 10.51 0.97 12.78
CA ALA A 121 9.34 0.15 12.47
C ALA A 121 9.02 0.03 10.95
N ILE A 122 10.07 0.04 10.11
CA ILE A 122 9.92 -0.15 8.67
C ILE A 122 9.53 -1.60 8.41
N ALA A 123 8.40 -1.79 7.75
CA ALA A 123 7.92 -3.12 7.40
C ALA A 123 7.03 -3.07 6.16
N VAL A 124 7.17 -4.08 5.29
CA VAL A 124 6.32 -4.32 4.12
C VAL A 124 5.69 -5.70 4.28
N SER A 125 4.40 -5.80 3.98
CA SER A 125 3.65 -7.07 3.96
C SER A 125 4.37 -8.09 3.08
N SER A 126 4.37 -9.36 3.46
CA SER A 126 5.10 -10.41 2.73
C SER A 126 4.68 -10.54 1.27
N GLU A 127 3.41 -10.24 0.97
CA GLU A 127 2.83 -10.34 -0.37
C GLU A 127 3.29 -9.18 -1.28
N CYS A 128 3.67 -8.04 -0.71
CA CYS A 128 4.05 -6.83 -1.47
C CYS A 128 5.57 -6.59 -1.50
N ARG A 129 6.39 -7.48 -0.94
CA ARG A 129 7.86 -7.33 -0.94
C ARG A 129 8.42 -7.46 -2.36
N GLY A 130 9.47 -6.68 -2.65
CA GLY A 130 10.15 -6.69 -3.95
C GLY A 130 9.46 -5.86 -5.03
N GLN A 131 8.42 -5.10 -4.68
CA GLN A 131 7.68 -4.23 -5.61
C GLN A 131 7.98 -2.73 -5.40
N GLY A 132 9.01 -2.39 -4.60
CA GLY A 132 9.50 -1.01 -4.37
C GLY A 132 8.92 -0.29 -3.14
N GLN A 133 8.00 -0.88 -2.38
CA GLN A 133 7.30 -0.24 -1.25
C GLN A 133 8.21 0.01 -0.03
N GLY A 134 9.42 -0.54 -0.04
CA GLY A 134 10.43 -0.32 1.01
C GLY A 134 11.55 0.64 0.62
N ASP A 135 11.61 1.08 -0.64
CA ASP A 135 12.66 1.95 -1.20
C ASP A 135 12.31 3.45 -1.00
#